data_AF-A0A931HDV1-F1
#
_entry.id   AF-A0A931HDV1-F1
#
_cell.length_a   1.000
_cell.length_b   1.000
_cell.length_c   1.000
_cell.angle_alpha   90.00
_cell.angle_beta   90.00
_cell.angle_gamma   90.00
#
_symmetry.space_group_name_H-M   'P 1'
#
loop_
_entity.id
_entity.type
_entity.pdbx_description
1 polymer ?
#
loop_
_entity_poly.entity_id
_entity_poly.type
_entity_poly.pdbx_seq_one_letter_code
_entity_poly.pdbx_strand_id
1 'polypeptide(L)'
;MRDELAIRQASRALAQAAFPGLVPHAARTETARTCHESALPRLLSSCTILHLRLSRKLDEVTARRHHLALAQASADRFASLVPLSPVAATQQAMTATFAAQKRNRYHAIAALERSYRLAAIQRDVSLWRVSYGARHWHALSAILRQSVYDEAMWIARLGGNDRTAVIRELAGTALYLPVALRLPGRNGGALPPAKMTIGLEQPLSLIDQPAQ
;
A
#
# COMPACT_ATOMS: atom_id res chain seq x y z
N MET A 1 2.88 27.23 9.95
CA MET A 1 4.32 27.33 9.63
C MET A 1 5.19 26.36 10.44
N ARG A 2 5.05 26.26 11.78
CA ARG A 2 5.78 25.26 12.60
C ARG A 2 5.48 23.80 12.20
N ASP A 3 4.22 23.49 11.89
CA ASP A 3 3.83 22.13 11.50
C ASP A 3 4.38 21.70 10.13
N GLU A 4 4.49 22.62 9.17
CA GLU A 4 5.11 22.32 7.87
C GLU A 4 6.60 22.01 8.00
N LEU A 5 7.30 22.71 8.89
CA LEU A 5 8.72 22.44 9.15
C LEU A 5 8.89 21.06 9.79
N ALA A 6 8.07 20.72 10.79
CA ALA A 6 8.06 19.41 11.42
C ALA A 6 7.73 18.28 10.43
N ILE A 7 6.75 18.49 9.54
CA ILE A 7 6.40 17.54 8.48
C ILE A 7 7.56 17.39 7.48
N ARG A 8 8.23 18.47 7.07
CA ARG A 8 9.38 18.41 6.15
C ARG A 8 10.60 17.74 6.79
N GLN A 9 10.88 18.02 8.05
CA GLN A 9 11.97 17.40 8.81
C GLN A 9 11.71 15.91 9.03
N ALA A 10 10.49 15.55 9.46
CA ALA A 10 10.07 14.16 9.54
C ALA A 10 10.18 13.50 8.17
N SER A 11 9.62 14.08 7.11
CA SER A 11 9.69 13.52 5.75
C SER A 11 11.11 13.32 5.24
N ARG A 12 12.05 14.24 5.54
CA ARG A 12 13.47 14.07 5.22
C ARG A 12 14.10 12.94 6.02
N ALA A 13 13.90 12.89 7.33
CA ALA A 13 14.44 11.84 8.18
C ALA A 13 13.84 10.46 7.83
N LEU A 14 12.56 10.42 7.43
CA LEU A 14 11.83 9.24 6.94
C LEU A 14 12.37 8.78 5.56
N ALA A 15 12.63 9.72 4.64
CA ALA A 15 13.25 9.42 3.34
C ALA A 15 14.67 8.88 3.52
N GLN A 16 15.43 9.47 4.42
CA GLN A 16 16.77 9.05 4.80
C GLN A 16 16.75 7.63 5.41
N ALA A 17 15.86 7.33 6.34
CA ALA A 17 15.76 6.00 6.97
C ALA A 17 15.38 4.86 6.00
N ALA A 18 14.74 5.16 4.87
CA ALA A 18 14.44 4.20 3.82
C ALA A 18 15.66 3.79 2.97
N PHE A 19 16.81 4.47 3.15
CA PHE A 19 18.09 4.15 2.52
C PHE A 19 19.16 3.90 3.62
N PRO A 20 19.29 2.65 4.10
CA PRO A 20 20.03 2.34 5.33
C PRO A 20 21.54 2.65 5.28
N GLY A 21 22.10 2.90 4.10
CA GLY A 21 23.52 3.24 3.90
C GLY A 21 23.90 4.70 4.17
N LEU A 22 22.95 5.60 4.46
CA LEU A 22 23.22 7.06 4.50
C LEU A 22 22.82 7.76 5.80
N VAL A 23 22.44 7.04 6.86
CA VAL A 23 21.88 7.67 8.06
C VAL A 23 22.47 7.13 9.37
N PRO A 24 23.07 8.00 10.19
CA PRO A 24 23.56 7.63 11.51
C PRO A 24 22.42 7.15 12.42
N HIS A 25 22.75 6.20 13.30
CA HIS A 25 21.79 5.48 14.15
C HIS A 25 20.90 6.41 15.02
N ALA A 26 21.44 7.57 15.43
CA ALA A 26 20.76 8.59 16.22
C ALA A 26 19.58 9.27 15.51
N ALA A 27 19.67 9.50 14.19
CA ALA A 27 18.57 10.09 13.44
C ALA A 27 17.40 9.09 13.27
N ARG A 28 17.65 7.78 13.35
CA ARG A 28 16.60 6.74 13.31
C ARG A 28 15.80 6.70 14.60
N THR A 29 16.46 6.80 15.76
CA THR A 29 15.81 6.80 17.07
C THR A 29 14.98 8.06 17.30
N GLU A 30 15.47 9.22 16.87
CA GLU A 30 14.75 10.49 16.97
C GLU A 30 13.50 10.52 16.06
N THR A 31 13.59 9.96 14.85
CA THR A 31 12.42 9.82 13.96
C THR A 31 11.37 8.89 14.54
N ALA A 32 11.78 7.75 15.11
CA ALA A 32 10.86 6.81 15.76
C ALA A 32 10.15 7.44 16.98
N ARG A 33 10.88 8.20 17.80
CA ARG A 33 10.30 8.92 18.94
C ARG A 33 9.28 9.98 18.48
N THR A 34 9.66 10.79 17.49
CA THR A 34 8.80 11.84 16.90
C THR A 34 7.52 11.25 16.30
N CYS A 35 7.62 10.08 15.66
CA CYS A 35 6.48 9.36 15.11
C CYS A 35 5.52 8.81 16.17
N HIS A 36 6.03 8.34 17.30
CA HIS A 36 5.20 7.71 18.32
C HIS A 36 4.55 8.72 19.28
N GLU A 37 5.23 9.83 19.56
CA GLU A 37 4.77 10.85 20.51
C GLU A 37 3.90 11.94 19.88
N SER A 38 3.78 11.98 18.55
CA SER A 38 3.01 13.01 17.86
C SER A 38 1.53 12.98 18.22
N ALA A 39 0.93 14.17 18.35
CA ALA A 39 -0.51 14.37 18.40
C ALA A 39 -1.11 14.76 17.03
N LEU A 40 -0.28 14.87 15.98
CA LEU A 40 -0.71 15.30 14.65
C LEU A 40 -1.16 14.09 13.81
N PRO A 41 -2.45 13.98 13.43
CA PRO A 41 -2.94 12.79 12.72
C PRO A 41 -2.22 12.53 11.40
N ARG A 42 -1.90 13.58 10.63
CA ARG A 42 -1.15 13.47 9.37
C ARG A 42 0.28 12.91 9.55
N LEU A 43 0.91 13.22 10.68
CA LEU A 43 2.25 12.69 10.97
C LEU A 43 2.14 11.21 11.33
N LEU A 44 1.20 10.84 12.18
CA LEU A 44 0.93 9.45 12.56
C LEU A 44 0.58 8.58 11.35
N SER A 45 -0.24 9.07 10.42
CA SER A 45 -0.58 8.36 9.19
C SER A 45 0.65 8.15 8.29
N SER A 46 1.50 9.18 8.17
CA SER A 46 2.75 9.11 7.39
C SER A 46 3.76 8.13 8.00
N CYS A 47 3.91 8.15 9.33
CA CYS A 47 4.77 7.22 10.06
C CYS A 47 4.29 5.78 9.92
N THR A 48 2.98 5.56 10.00
CA THR A 48 2.36 4.24 9.78
C THR A 48 2.70 3.70 8.39
N ILE A 49 2.49 4.52 7.34
CA ILE A 49 2.78 4.14 5.95
C ILE A 49 4.27 3.87 5.75
N LEU A 50 5.16 4.69 6.33
CA LEU A 50 6.60 4.44 6.22
C LEU A 50 6.96 3.09 6.83
N HIS A 51 6.61 2.87 8.09
CA HIS A 51 7.01 1.65 8.80
C HIS A 51 6.43 0.39 8.15
N LEU A 52 5.21 0.47 7.58
CA LEU A 52 4.65 -0.59 6.73
C LEU A 52 5.45 -0.85 5.45
N ARG A 53 5.99 0.20 4.80
CA ARG A 53 6.83 0.06 3.61
C ARG A 53 8.19 -0.53 3.97
N LEU A 54 8.80 -0.07 5.06
CA LEU A 54 10.08 -0.59 5.57
C LEU A 54 9.97 -2.07 5.91
N SER A 55 8.92 -2.47 6.64
CA SER A 55 8.73 -3.88 7.01
C SER A 55 8.63 -4.82 5.80
N ARG A 56 8.12 -4.34 4.65
CA ARG A 56 8.02 -5.13 3.42
C ARG A 56 9.35 -5.25 2.67
N LYS A 57 10.29 -4.33 2.88
CA LYS A 57 11.59 -4.29 2.19
C LYS A 57 12.71 -4.99 2.97
N LEU A 58 12.51 -5.22 4.26
CA LEU A 58 13.53 -5.81 5.13
C LEU A 58 13.46 -7.33 5.11
N ASP A 59 14.60 -7.98 4.83
CA ASP A 59 14.74 -9.43 4.85
C ASP A 59 14.85 -9.99 6.28
N GLU A 60 15.50 -9.23 7.18
CA GLU A 60 15.65 -9.63 8.58
C GLU A 60 14.31 -9.65 9.32
N VAL A 61 13.95 -10.81 9.87
CA VAL A 61 12.66 -11.05 10.54
C VAL A 61 12.47 -10.13 11.75
N THR A 62 13.52 -9.90 12.54
CA THR A 62 13.47 -9.05 13.74
C THR A 62 13.22 -7.59 13.38
N ALA A 63 13.98 -7.04 12.42
CA ALA A 63 13.78 -5.69 11.92
C ALA A 63 12.39 -5.50 11.30
N ARG A 64 11.92 -6.49 10.52
CA ARG A 64 10.55 -6.51 9.98
C ARG A 64 9.50 -6.44 11.07
N ARG A 65 9.58 -7.30 12.10
CA ARG A 65 8.64 -7.31 13.23
C ARG A 65 8.65 -5.99 14.01
N HIS A 66 9.83 -5.43 14.24
CA HIS A 66 9.97 -4.14 14.91
C HIS A 66 9.24 -3.03 14.16
N HIS A 67 9.45 -2.90 12.85
CA HIS A 67 8.73 -1.90 12.05
C HIS A 67 7.23 -2.16 11.95
N LEU A 68 6.79 -3.42 11.92
CA LEU A 68 5.36 -3.74 12.01
C LEU A 68 4.75 -3.27 13.33
N ALA A 69 5.45 -3.47 14.45
CA ALA A 69 5.00 -3.01 15.76
C ALA A 69 4.92 -1.48 15.84
N LEU A 70 5.93 -0.77 15.32
CA LEU A 70 5.91 0.70 15.26
C LEU A 70 4.76 1.22 14.38
N ALA A 71 4.55 0.61 13.22
CA ALA A 71 3.43 0.97 12.35
C ALA A 71 2.08 0.77 13.06
N GLN A 72 1.88 -0.36 13.75
CA GLN A 72 0.66 -0.64 14.49
C GLN A 72 0.45 0.40 15.61
N ALA A 73 1.49 0.70 16.39
CA ALA A 73 1.41 1.68 17.47
C ALA A 73 1.04 3.08 16.97
N SER A 74 1.61 3.55 15.85
CA SER A 74 1.22 4.81 15.23
C SER A 74 -0.23 4.80 14.72
N ALA A 75 -0.69 3.68 14.17
CA ALA A 75 -2.06 3.53 13.69
C ALA A 75 -3.09 3.52 14.84
N ASP A 76 -2.77 2.86 15.95
CA ASP A 76 -3.62 2.80 17.14
C ASP A 76 -3.73 4.19 17.80
N ARG A 77 -2.62 4.93 17.88
CA ARG A 77 -2.63 6.32 18.35
C ARG A 77 -3.38 7.26 17.40
N PHE A 78 -3.27 7.06 16.10
CA PHE A 78 -4.05 7.81 15.12
C PHE A 78 -5.55 7.58 15.30
N ALA A 79 -5.94 6.32 15.52
CA ALA A 79 -7.33 5.93 15.76
C ALA A 79 -7.92 6.60 17.01
N SER A 80 -7.14 6.72 18.09
CA SER A 80 -7.63 7.35 19.32
C SER A 80 -7.82 8.87 19.21
N LEU A 81 -7.11 9.53 18.29
CA LEU A 81 -7.18 10.97 18.11
C LEU A 81 -8.28 11.43 17.14
N VAL A 82 -8.75 10.56 16.24
CA VAL A 82 -9.71 10.94 15.19
C VAL A 82 -10.82 9.90 15.02
N PRO A 83 -11.79 9.83 15.97
CA PRO A 83 -12.76 8.75 15.99
C PRO A 83 -13.80 8.79 14.84
N LEU A 84 -14.07 9.95 14.23
CA LEU A 84 -15.14 10.12 13.22
C LEU A 84 -14.79 11.19 12.17
N SER A 85 -14.12 10.79 11.08
CA SER A 85 -13.66 11.69 10.02
C SER A 85 -13.37 10.91 8.73
N PRO A 86 -13.24 11.54 7.54
CA PRO A 86 -12.65 10.91 6.35
C PRO A 86 -11.32 10.19 6.61
N VAL A 87 -10.62 10.58 7.68
CA VAL A 87 -9.42 9.98 8.23
C VAL A 87 -9.65 8.53 8.73
N ALA A 88 -10.86 8.18 9.16
CA ALA A 88 -11.23 6.84 9.59
C ALA A 88 -11.20 5.81 8.43
N ALA A 89 -11.47 6.22 7.19
CA ALA A 89 -11.29 5.34 6.04
C ALA A 89 -9.81 4.97 5.84
N THR A 90 -8.89 5.91 6.10
CA THR A 90 -7.43 5.67 6.03
C THR A 90 -7.01 4.71 7.14
N GLN A 91 -7.54 4.89 8.34
CA GLN A 91 -7.32 3.96 9.46
C GLN A 91 -7.78 2.55 9.07
N GLN A 92 -8.98 2.38 8.50
CA GLN A 92 -9.48 1.07 8.09
C GLN A 92 -8.61 0.44 7.00
N ALA A 93 -8.07 1.23 6.06
CA ALA A 93 -7.09 0.73 5.08
C ALA A 93 -5.78 0.26 5.73
N MET A 94 -5.31 0.96 6.78
CA MET A 94 -4.15 0.54 7.57
C MET A 94 -4.45 -0.76 8.34
N THR A 95 -5.60 -0.85 9.01
CA THR A 95 -6.07 -2.07 9.68
C THR A 95 -6.13 -3.26 8.72
N ALA A 96 -6.63 -3.03 7.51
CA ALA A 96 -6.65 -4.05 6.46
C ALA A 96 -5.23 -4.49 6.06
N THR A 97 -4.29 -3.55 5.99
CA THR A 97 -2.87 -3.84 5.71
C THR A 97 -2.24 -4.71 6.79
N PHE A 98 -2.44 -4.38 8.07
CA PHE A 98 -1.90 -5.17 9.19
C PHE A 98 -2.48 -6.59 9.21
N ALA A 99 -3.80 -6.71 9.00
CA ALA A 99 -4.46 -8.01 8.92
C ALA A 99 -3.92 -8.84 7.76
N ALA A 100 -3.69 -8.23 6.59
CA ALA A 100 -3.09 -8.91 5.44
C ALA A 100 -1.67 -9.41 5.75
N GLN A 101 -0.84 -8.61 6.43
CA GLN A 101 0.52 -9.03 6.82
C GLN A 101 0.53 -10.14 7.88
N LYS A 102 -0.47 -10.16 8.77
CA LYS A 102 -0.72 -11.26 9.72
C LYS A 102 -1.38 -12.49 9.06
N ARG A 103 -1.52 -12.50 7.72
CA ARG A 103 -2.21 -13.55 6.93
C ARG A 103 -3.66 -13.79 7.35
N ASN A 104 -4.30 -12.82 8.02
CA ASN A 104 -5.71 -12.87 8.36
C ASN A 104 -6.55 -12.23 7.24
N ARG A 105 -6.78 -13.03 6.18
CA ARG A 105 -7.49 -12.59 4.97
C ARG A 105 -8.90 -12.08 5.26
N TYR A 106 -9.65 -12.77 6.11
CA TYR A 106 -11.04 -12.39 6.43
C TYR A 106 -11.09 -11.00 7.07
N HIS A 107 -10.28 -10.76 8.10
CA HIS A 107 -10.23 -9.46 8.76
C HIS A 107 -9.70 -8.35 7.83
N ALA A 108 -8.75 -8.69 6.95
CA ALA A 108 -8.24 -7.73 5.96
C ALA A 108 -9.31 -7.29 4.96
N ILE A 109 -10.10 -8.22 4.42
CA ILE A 109 -11.21 -7.91 3.50
C ILE A 109 -12.30 -7.10 4.22
N ALA A 110 -12.68 -7.50 5.44
CA ALA A 110 -13.70 -6.77 6.22
C ALA A 110 -13.26 -5.32 6.57
N ALA A 111 -11.98 -5.10 6.85
CA ALA A 111 -11.43 -3.77 7.07
C ALA A 111 -11.33 -2.97 5.76
N LEU A 112 -10.97 -3.60 4.64
CA LEU A 112 -10.98 -2.97 3.31
C LEU A 112 -12.39 -2.49 2.95
N GLU A 113 -13.41 -3.33 3.15
CA GLU A 113 -14.80 -2.98 2.90
C GLU A 113 -15.25 -1.79 3.76
N ARG A 114 -14.91 -1.79 5.05
CA ARG A 114 -15.16 -0.64 5.93
C ARG A 114 -14.49 0.64 5.43
N SER A 115 -13.26 0.54 4.92
CA SER A 115 -12.56 1.66 4.29
C SER A 115 -13.35 2.22 3.09
N TYR A 116 -13.86 1.37 2.19
CA TYR A 116 -14.70 1.80 1.05
C TYR A 116 -16.04 2.40 1.45
N ARG A 117 -16.68 1.87 2.50
CA ARG A 117 -17.92 2.46 3.04
C ARG A 117 -17.71 3.86 3.61
N LEU A 118 -16.57 4.09 4.26
CA LEU A 118 -16.24 5.38 4.87
C LEU A 118 -15.74 6.40 3.84
N ALA A 119 -15.01 5.96 2.81
CA ALA A 119 -14.60 6.80 1.69
C ALA A 119 -14.43 5.96 0.42
N ALA A 120 -15.22 6.28 -0.60
CA ALA A 120 -15.13 5.62 -1.91
C ALA A 120 -13.74 5.76 -2.52
N ILE A 121 -13.12 6.94 -2.41
CA ILE A 121 -11.80 7.27 -2.96
C ILE A 121 -10.90 7.82 -1.86
N GLN A 122 -9.67 7.31 -1.77
CA GLN A 122 -8.68 7.82 -0.83
C GLN A 122 -7.28 7.90 -1.43
N ARG A 123 -6.84 9.10 -1.83
CA ARG A 123 -5.57 9.28 -2.55
C ARG A 123 -4.38 8.57 -1.91
N ASP A 124 -4.18 8.75 -0.59
CA ASP A 124 -2.96 8.31 0.10
C ASP A 124 -2.81 6.79 0.21
N VAL A 125 -3.92 6.05 0.19
CA VAL A 125 -3.96 4.58 0.32
C VAL A 125 -4.58 3.87 -0.88
N SER A 126 -5.03 4.62 -1.88
CA SER A 126 -5.77 4.16 -3.06
C SER A 126 -5.05 3.02 -3.78
N LEU A 127 -3.76 3.18 -4.09
CA LEU A 127 -2.99 2.16 -4.80
C LEU A 127 -2.90 0.84 -4.02
N TRP A 128 -2.79 0.91 -2.69
CA TRP A 128 -2.77 -0.29 -1.86
C TRP A 128 -4.13 -0.97 -1.82
N ARG A 129 -5.22 -0.19 -1.65
CA ARG A 129 -6.59 -0.71 -1.64
C ARG A 129 -6.92 -1.41 -2.96
N VAL A 130 -6.58 -0.77 -4.07
CA VAL A 130 -6.75 -1.30 -5.43
C VAL A 130 -5.93 -2.57 -5.65
N SER A 131 -4.64 -2.55 -5.34
CA SER A 131 -3.75 -3.70 -5.49
C SER A 131 -4.22 -4.90 -4.65
N TYR A 132 -4.56 -4.66 -3.38
CA TYR A 132 -5.01 -5.71 -2.48
C TYR A 132 -6.37 -6.28 -2.90
N GLY A 133 -7.32 -5.42 -3.27
CA GLY A 133 -8.63 -5.81 -3.77
C GLY A 133 -8.53 -6.63 -5.06
N ALA A 134 -7.71 -6.19 -6.01
CA ALA A 134 -7.50 -6.90 -7.27
C ALA A 134 -6.90 -8.30 -7.09
N ARG A 135 -5.95 -8.48 -6.16
CA ARG A 135 -5.37 -9.81 -5.86
C ARG A 135 -6.35 -10.75 -5.15
N HIS A 136 -7.36 -10.21 -4.48
CA HIS A 136 -8.39 -10.99 -3.77
C HIS A 136 -9.76 -10.91 -4.43
N TRP A 137 -9.80 -10.59 -5.73
CA TRP A 137 -11.01 -10.26 -6.48
C TRP A 137 -12.18 -11.21 -6.23
N HIS A 138 -11.92 -12.52 -6.28
CA HIS A 138 -12.93 -13.56 -6.10
C HIS A 138 -13.53 -13.62 -4.69
N ALA A 139 -12.82 -13.13 -3.67
CA ALA A 139 -13.29 -13.08 -2.29
C ALA A 139 -14.07 -11.80 -1.96
N LEU A 140 -14.13 -10.83 -2.88
CA LEU A 140 -14.85 -9.57 -2.68
C LEU A 140 -16.33 -9.72 -3.07
N SER A 141 -17.20 -8.97 -2.38
CA SER A 141 -18.60 -8.77 -2.79
C SER A 141 -18.68 -8.02 -4.12
N ALA A 142 -19.80 -8.13 -4.84
CA ALA A 142 -19.97 -7.42 -6.12
C ALA A 142 -19.83 -5.90 -5.97
N ILE A 143 -20.36 -5.33 -4.88
CA ILE A 143 -20.25 -3.91 -4.55
C ILE A 143 -18.78 -3.52 -4.35
N LEU A 144 -18.04 -4.30 -3.56
CA LEU A 144 -16.64 -4.00 -3.28
C LEU A 144 -15.75 -4.15 -4.52
N ARG A 145 -16.02 -5.12 -5.40
CA ARG A 145 -15.37 -5.25 -6.71
C ARG A 145 -15.55 -3.98 -7.54
N GLN A 146 -16.78 -3.45 -7.59
CA GLN A 146 -17.07 -2.23 -8.32
C GLN A 146 -16.32 -1.03 -7.73
N SER A 147 -16.30 -0.88 -6.41
CA SER A 147 -15.54 0.22 -5.76
C SER A 147 -14.04 0.15 -6.02
N VAL A 148 -13.45 -1.05 -6.01
CA VAL A 148 -12.03 -1.27 -6.35
C VAL A 148 -11.76 -0.89 -7.80
N TYR A 149 -12.64 -1.26 -8.72
CA TYR A 149 -12.54 -0.88 -10.13
C TYR A 149 -12.65 0.63 -10.33
N ASP A 150 -13.63 1.28 -9.70
CA ASP A 150 -13.85 2.72 -9.83
C ASP A 150 -12.66 3.53 -9.29
N GLU A 151 -12.11 3.12 -8.15
CA GLU A 151 -10.90 3.75 -7.60
C GLU A 151 -9.68 3.54 -8.51
N ALA A 152 -9.51 2.34 -9.09
CA ALA A 152 -8.44 2.07 -10.05
C ALA A 152 -8.51 2.99 -11.29
N MET A 153 -9.73 3.17 -11.85
CA MET A 153 -9.97 4.06 -12.97
C MET A 153 -9.74 5.53 -12.59
N TRP A 154 -10.12 5.93 -11.37
CA TRP A 154 -9.86 7.27 -10.86
C TRP A 154 -8.35 7.55 -10.75
N ILE A 155 -7.57 6.67 -10.11
CA ILE A 155 -6.11 6.84 -9.96
C ILE A 155 -5.46 6.95 -11.35
N ALA A 156 -5.81 6.06 -12.26
CA ALA A 156 -5.19 6.01 -13.59
C ALA A 156 -5.52 7.22 -14.48
N ARG A 157 -6.52 8.03 -14.12
CA ARG A 157 -6.87 9.29 -14.78
C ARG A 157 -6.11 10.51 -14.22
N LEU A 158 -5.43 10.38 -13.07
CA LEU A 158 -4.69 11.49 -12.46
C LEU A 158 -3.44 11.90 -13.25
N GLY A 159 -2.83 10.97 -13.99
CA GLY A 159 -1.64 11.25 -14.80
C GLY A 159 -0.89 9.99 -15.25
N GLY A 160 0.15 10.18 -16.08
CA GLY A 160 0.91 9.08 -16.68
C GLY A 160 1.65 8.19 -15.66
N ASN A 161 2.18 8.78 -14.59
CA ASN A 161 2.88 8.04 -13.53
C ASN A 161 1.90 7.18 -12.71
N ASP A 162 0.77 7.76 -12.31
CA ASP A 162 -0.27 7.06 -11.55
C ASP A 162 -0.90 5.93 -12.36
N ARG A 163 -1.17 6.19 -13.65
CA ARG A 163 -1.59 5.15 -14.60
C ARG A 163 -0.62 3.97 -14.64
N THR A 164 0.67 4.25 -14.81
CA THR A 164 1.70 3.20 -14.89
C THR A 164 1.76 2.41 -13.58
N ALA A 165 1.62 3.08 -12.44
CA ALA A 165 1.55 2.42 -11.14
C ALA A 165 0.35 1.48 -11.02
N VAL A 166 -0.85 1.93 -11.42
CA VAL A 166 -2.07 1.09 -11.42
C VAL A 166 -1.89 -0.12 -12.34
N ILE A 167 -1.48 0.08 -13.60
CA ILE A 167 -1.29 -1.02 -14.56
C ILE A 167 -0.31 -2.06 -14.01
N ARG A 168 0.80 -1.62 -13.40
CA ARG A 168 1.78 -2.50 -12.76
C ARG A 168 1.19 -3.28 -11.59
N GLU A 169 0.44 -2.63 -10.71
CA GLU A 169 -0.18 -3.30 -9.55
C GLU A 169 -1.28 -4.28 -9.95
N LEU A 170 -1.97 -4.02 -11.06
CA LEU A 170 -3.04 -4.88 -11.57
C LEU A 170 -2.53 -6.03 -12.44
N ALA A 171 -1.28 -6.02 -12.89
CA ALA A 171 -0.71 -7.06 -13.74
C ALA A 171 -0.89 -8.45 -13.10
N GLY A 172 -1.43 -9.40 -13.87
CA GLY A 172 -1.73 -10.76 -13.38
C GLY A 172 -3.01 -10.88 -12.54
N THR A 173 -3.82 -9.83 -12.41
CA THR A 173 -5.12 -9.88 -11.72
C THR A 173 -6.29 -9.84 -12.71
N ALA A 174 -7.47 -10.27 -12.28
CA ALA A 174 -8.71 -10.19 -13.07
C ALA A 174 -9.08 -8.75 -13.49
N LEU A 175 -8.56 -7.75 -12.78
CA LEU A 175 -8.84 -6.33 -13.02
C LEU A 175 -7.94 -5.72 -14.10
N TYR A 176 -6.86 -6.40 -14.51
CA TYR A 176 -5.88 -5.89 -15.47
C TYR A 176 -6.52 -5.49 -16.81
N LEU A 177 -7.15 -6.44 -17.51
CA LEU A 177 -7.73 -6.20 -18.84
C LEU A 177 -8.87 -5.16 -18.80
N PRO A 178 -9.85 -5.26 -17.86
CA PRO A 178 -10.92 -4.27 -17.77
C PRO A 178 -10.45 -2.82 -17.59
N VAL A 179 -9.33 -2.61 -16.89
CA VAL A 179 -8.76 -1.27 -16.66
C VAL A 179 -7.86 -0.87 -17.84
N ALA A 180 -6.92 -1.72 -18.25
CA ALA A 180 -5.95 -1.40 -19.30
C ALA A 180 -6.62 -1.00 -20.63
N LEU A 181 -7.72 -1.67 -21.01
CA LEU A 181 -8.46 -1.40 -22.24
C LEU A 181 -9.30 -0.11 -22.20
N ARG A 182 -9.69 0.35 -21.01
CA ARG A 182 -10.55 1.53 -20.85
C ARG A 182 -9.78 2.82 -20.59
N LEU A 183 -8.47 2.71 -20.34
CA LEU A 183 -7.62 3.87 -20.20
C LEU A 183 -7.21 4.36 -21.60
N PRO A 184 -7.53 5.62 -21.97
CA PRO A 184 -7.18 6.14 -23.28
C PRO A 184 -5.68 5.97 -23.52
N GLY A 185 -5.24 5.69 -24.74
CA GLY A 185 -3.82 5.61 -25.09
C GLY A 185 -3.06 6.85 -24.59
N ARG A 186 -1.74 6.75 -24.40
CA ARG A 186 -0.91 7.87 -23.88
C ARG A 186 -1.04 9.14 -24.76
N ASN A 187 -1.53 8.98 -25.99
CA ASN A 187 -2.18 9.94 -26.86
C ASN A 187 -3.38 9.20 -27.49
N GLY A 188 -4.28 9.80 -28.27
CA GLY A 188 -5.25 9.05 -29.11
C GLY A 188 -4.64 8.06 -30.14
N GLY A 189 -3.39 7.63 -29.97
CA GLY A 189 -2.69 6.63 -30.75
C GLY A 189 -2.46 5.34 -29.95
N ALA A 190 -2.63 4.24 -30.67
CA ALA A 190 -2.44 2.83 -30.34
C ALA A 190 -1.64 2.48 -29.07
N LEU A 191 -2.16 1.51 -28.32
CA LEU A 191 -1.41 0.70 -27.38
C LEU A 191 -0.07 0.27 -28.02
N PRO A 192 1.09 0.44 -27.35
CA PRO A 192 2.28 -0.25 -27.82
C PRO A 192 1.98 -1.75 -27.81
N PRO A 193 2.34 -2.50 -28.87
CA PRO A 193 2.07 -3.93 -28.93
C PRO A 193 2.68 -4.58 -27.71
N ALA A 194 1.86 -5.35 -26.99
CA ALA A 194 2.36 -6.27 -26.00
C ALA A 194 3.40 -7.15 -26.71
N LYS A 195 4.68 -6.99 -26.36
CA LYS A 195 5.65 -8.05 -26.62
C LYS A 195 5.24 -9.21 -25.73
N MET A 196 4.31 -10.00 -26.23
CA MET A 196 3.96 -11.30 -25.72
C MET A 196 5.12 -12.20 -26.17
N THR A 197 6.21 -12.18 -25.41
CA THR A 197 7.25 -13.20 -25.55
C THR A 197 6.63 -14.48 -25.02
N ILE A 198 5.98 -15.22 -25.90
CA ILE A 198 5.63 -16.63 -25.65
C ILE A 198 6.96 -17.37 -25.68
N GLY A 199 7.62 -17.44 -24.53
CA GLY A 199 8.73 -18.35 -24.30
C GLY A 199 8.19 -19.77 -24.17
N LEU A 200 7.96 -20.41 -25.32
CA LEU A 200 7.64 -21.83 -25.46
C LEU A 200 8.92 -22.67 -25.47
N GLU A 201 9.81 -22.55 -24.47
CA GLU A 201 10.99 -23.42 -24.26
C GLU A 201 11.35 -23.27 -22.76
N GLN A 202 11.40 -24.23 -21.83
CA GLN A 202 11.63 -25.68 -21.79
C GLN A 202 11.09 -26.25 -20.44
N PRO A 203 10.98 -27.59 -20.28
CA PRO A 203 10.45 -28.22 -19.07
C PRO A 203 11.50 -28.28 -17.94
N LEU A 204 11.11 -27.89 -16.72
CA LEU A 204 11.86 -28.20 -15.51
C LEU A 204 11.36 -29.52 -14.93
N SER A 205 12.14 -30.57 -15.20
CA SER A 205 12.17 -31.82 -14.45
C SER A 205 12.88 -31.65 -13.09
N LEU A 206 12.65 -32.63 -12.20
CA LEU A 206 13.13 -32.80 -10.81
C LEU A 206 12.42 -31.90 -9.78
N ILE A 207 11.47 -32.34 -8.94
CA ILE A 207 11.39 -33.54 -8.08
C ILE A 207 12.72 -33.82 -7.37
N ASP A 208 12.92 -33.14 -6.25
CA ASP A 208 13.68 -33.66 -5.12
C ASP A 208 12.73 -33.89 -3.94
N GLN A 209 12.87 -35.07 -3.36
CA GLN A 209 12.06 -35.68 -2.30
C GLN A 209 12.40 -35.12 -0.89
N PRO A 210 11.54 -35.37 0.11
CA PRO A 210 11.76 -34.91 1.48
C PRO A 210 12.88 -35.68 2.19
N ALA A 211 13.65 -34.96 3.02
CA ALA A 211 14.57 -35.57 3.98
C ALA A 211 13.80 -36.21 5.15
N GLN A 212 14.22 -37.41 5.52
CA GLN A 212 13.87 -38.14 6.73
C GLN A 212 14.50 -37.48 7.97
#